data_AF-A0A9X2HAN9-F1
#
_entry.id   AF-A0A9X2HAN9-F1
#
_cell.length_a   1.000
_cell.length_b   1.000
_cell.length_c   1.000
_cell.angle_alpha   90.00
_cell.angle_beta   90.00
_cell.angle_gamma   90.00
#
_symmetry.space_group_name_H-M   'P 1'
#
loop_
_entity.id
_entity.type
_entity.pdbx_description
1 polymer ?
#
loop_
_entity_poly.entity_id
_entity_poly.type
_entity_poly.pdbx_seq_one_letter_code
_entity_poly.pdbx_strand_id
1 'polypeptide(L)'
;MSARPELRTVDGMPFDPASYEIVLRPLTDDEGGGWLATIPALPGCMGDGESELEAIVDVRSAALEWADGCVQDGESIPSPTSANLEAAE
;
A
#
# COMPACT_ATOMS: atom_id res chain seq x y z
N MET A 1 25.11 -5.77 1.76
CA MET A 1 23.68 -5.53 1.50
C MET A 1 22.94 -6.20 2.64
N SER A 2 22.67 -5.46 3.73
CA SER A 2 21.90 -6.00 4.85
C SER A 2 20.51 -6.33 4.33
N ALA A 3 20.09 -7.58 4.45
CA ALA A 3 18.71 -7.97 4.16
C ALA A 3 17.81 -7.09 5.04
N ARG A 4 16.91 -6.32 4.42
CA ARG A 4 15.83 -5.68 5.18
C ARG A 4 15.13 -6.80 5.94
N PRO A 5 14.93 -6.69 7.26
CA PRO A 5 14.19 -7.71 8.01
C PRO A 5 12.88 -7.96 7.28
N GLU A 6 12.48 -9.22 7.16
CA GLU A 6 11.25 -9.58 6.45
C GLU A 6 10.07 -8.90 7.15
N LEU A 7 9.52 -7.87 6.50
CA LEU A 7 8.31 -7.20 6.94
C LEU A 7 7.19 -8.25 6.92
N ARG A 8 6.46 -8.37 8.03
CA ARG A 8 5.41 -9.38 8.20
C ARG A 8 4.12 -8.72 8.67
N THR A 9 3.00 -9.23 8.17
CA THR A 9 1.67 -8.79 8.60
C THR A 9 1.30 -9.41 9.96
N VAL A 10 0.21 -8.94 10.56
CA VAL A 10 -0.37 -9.46 11.81
C VAL A 10 -0.62 -10.97 11.78
N ASP A 11 -0.89 -11.55 10.60
CA ASP A 11 -1.10 -12.99 10.41
C ASP A 11 0.22 -13.77 10.18
N GLY A 12 1.37 -13.10 10.25
CA GLY A 12 2.70 -13.69 10.08
C GLY A 12 3.12 -13.92 8.62
N MET A 13 2.26 -13.55 7.66
CA MET A 13 2.56 -13.60 6.22
C MET A 13 3.57 -12.53 5.83
N PRO A 14 4.41 -12.75 4.78
CA PRO A 14 5.28 -11.71 4.27
C PRO A 14 4.45 -10.52 3.77
N PHE A 15 4.90 -9.31 4.09
CA PHE A 15 4.29 -8.09 3.58
C PHE A 15 4.64 -7.91 2.11
N ASP A 16 3.61 -7.96 1.27
CA ASP A 16 3.69 -7.64 -0.14
C ASP A 16 2.64 -6.57 -0.49
N PRO A 17 3.03 -5.36 -0.91
CA PRO A 17 2.09 -4.28 -1.19
C PRO A 17 1.20 -4.56 -2.40
N ALA A 18 1.57 -5.49 -3.29
CA ALA A 18 0.72 -5.88 -4.42
C ALA A 18 -0.45 -6.78 -4.01
N SER A 19 -0.43 -7.31 -2.78
CA SER A 19 -1.53 -8.10 -2.21
C SER A 19 -2.65 -7.24 -1.60
N TYR A 20 -2.50 -5.91 -1.58
CA TYR A 20 -3.48 -4.98 -1.02
C TYR A 20 -4.32 -4.32 -2.10
N GLU A 21 -5.59 -4.03 -1.79
CA GLU A 21 -6.45 -3.23 -2.65
C GLU A 21 -5.94 -1.79 -2.72
N ILE A 22 -5.88 -1.26 -3.94
CA ILE A 22 -5.55 0.14 -4.21
C ILE A 22 -6.80 0.83 -4.73
N VAL A 23 -7.18 1.92 -4.07
CA VAL A 23 -8.25 2.81 -4.53
C VAL A 23 -7.61 3.98 -5.28
N LEU A 24 -7.98 4.11 -6.55
CA LEU A 24 -7.57 5.20 -7.42
C LEU A 24 -8.68 6.25 -7.54
N ARG A 25 -8.28 7.53 -7.52
CA ARG A 25 -9.15 8.62 -7.93
C ARG A 25 -8.37 9.67 -8.73
N PRO A 26 -9.01 10.35 -9.70
CA PRO A 26 -8.41 11.53 -10.29
C PRO A 26 -8.30 12.65 -9.23
N LEU A 27 -7.22 13.41 -9.31
CA LEU A 27 -7.03 14.64 -8.56
C LEU A 27 -7.61 15.81 -9.35
N THR A 28 -8.20 16.76 -8.63
CA THR A 28 -8.64 18.03 -9.23
C THR A 28 -7.45 18.92 -9.58
N ASP A 29 -7.66 19.91 -10.45
CA ASP A 29 -6.60 20.87 -10.83
C ASP A 29 -6.05 21.65 -9.61
N ASP A 30 -6.91 21.93 -8.62
CA ASP A 30 -6.53 22.58 -7.36
C ASP A 30 -5.64 21.68 -6.47
N GLU A 31 -5.76 20.36 -6.62
CA GLU A 31 -4.90 19.37 -5.96
C GLU A 31 -3.61 19.08 -6.75
N GLY A 32 -3.38 19.76 -7.88
CA GLY A 32 -2.22 19.56 -8.76
C GLY A 32 -2.47 18.67 -9.98
N GLY A 33 -3.69 18.14 -10.14
CA GLY A 33 -4.05 17.23 -11.23
C GLY A 33 -3.42 15.84 -11.10
N GLY A 34 -3.65 14.98 -12.08
CA GLY A 34 -3.16 13.60 -12.08
C GLY A 34 -4.07 12.64 -11.30
N TRP A 35 -3.46 11.67 -10.62
CA TRP A 35 -4.11 10.56 -9.95
C TRP A 35 -3.58 10.37 -8.54
N LEU A 36 -4.48 10.07 -7.61
CA LEU A 36 -4.15 9.67 -6.25
C LEU A 36 -4.51 8.19 -6.08
N ALA A 37 -3.55 7.43 -5.57
CA ALA A 37 -3.69 6.07 -5.13
C ALA A 37 -3.62 6.00 -3.61
N THR A 38 -4.49 5.20 -3.00
CA THR A 38 -4.51 4.96 -1.55
C THR A 38 -4.69 3.49 -1.27
N ILE A 39 -4.14 3.01 -0.15
CA ILE A 39 -4.40 1.65 0.33
C ILE A 39 -5.25 1.76 1.59
N PRO A 40 -6.57 1.51 1.54
CA PRO A 40 -7.46 1.69 2.68
C PRO A 40 -7.07 0.89 3.92
N ALA A 41 -6.45 -0.28 3.70
CA ALA A 41 -5.95 -1.13 4.77
C ALA A 41 -4.70 -0.57 5.47
N LEU A 42 -3.98 0.36 4.85
CA LEU A 42 -2.77 1.00 5.37
C LEU A 42 -3.07 2.50 5.58
N PRO A 43 -3.69 2.89 6.71
CA PRO A 43 -4.14 4.26 6.90
C PRO A 43 -2.97 5.24 6.83
N GLY A 44 -3.13 6.27 6.00
CA GLY A 44 -2.09 7.26 5.72
C GLY A 44 -1.12 6.89 4.60
N CYS A 45 -1.18 5.66 4.06
CA CYS A 45 -0.42 5.27 2.89
C CYS A 45 -1.12 5.73 1.61
N MET A 46 -0.52 6.71 0.95
CA MET A 46 -0.99 7.30 -0.29
C MET A 46 0.20 7.54 -1.23
N GLY A 47 -0.08 7.54 -2.52
CA GLY A 47 0.87 7.94 -3.55
C GLY A 47 0.16 8.60 -4.70
N ASP A 48 0.87 9.41 -5.46
CA ASP A 48 0.31 10.17 -6.57
C ASP A 48 1.16 10.07 -7.84
N GLY A 49 0.58 10.49 -8.97
CA GLY A 49 1.27 10.48 -10.24
C GLY A 49 0.45 11.13 -11.36
N GLU A 50 1.12 11.47 -12.45
CA GLU A 50 0.45 12.05 -13.63
C GLU A 50 -0.51 11.04 -14.28
N SER A 51 -0.27 9.75 -14.07
CA SER A 51 -1.07 8.63 -14.56
C SER A 51 -1.49 7.64 -13.46
N GLU A 52 -2.52 6.84 -13.73
CA GLU A 52 -2.99 5.77 -12.84
C GLU A 52 -1.86 4.80 -12.44
N LEU A 53 -1.02 4.44 -13.41
CA LEU A 53 0.09 3.51 -13.19
C LEU A 53 1.19 4.12 -12.33
N GLU A 54 1.51 5.40 -12.51
CA GLU A 54 2.49 6.09 -11.67
C GLU A 54 1.99 6.17 -10.23
N ALA A 55 0.73 6.55 -10.00
CA ALA A 55 0.15 6.57 -8.66
C ALA A 55 0.18 5.18 -8.00
N ILE A 56 -0.08 4.10 -8.76
CA ILE A 56 0.05 2.71 -8.26
C ILE A 56 1.49 2.37 -7.86
N VAL A 57 2.48 2.74 -8.68
CA VAL A 57 3.90 2.48 -8.38
C VAL A 57 4.32 3.27 -7.13
N ASP A 58 3.88 4.51 -7.03
CA ASP A 58 4.20 5.39 -5.92
C ASP A 58 3.60 4.88 -4.60
N VAL A 59 2.30 4.57 -4.55
CA VAL A 59 1.66 4.07 -3.32
C VAL A 59 2.25 2.73 -2.86
N ARG A 60 2.72 1.88 -3.78
CA ARG A 60 3.39 0.61 -3.42
C ARG A 60 4.76 0.85 -2.82
N SER A 61 5.46 1.88 -3.25
CA SER A 61 6.74 2.30 -2.68
C SER A 61 6.52 2.90 -1.30
N ALA A 62 5.55 3.81 -1.17
CA ALA A 62 5.12 4.38 0.10
C ALA A 62 4.68 3.31 1.10
N ALA A 63 4.02 2.24 0.66
CA ALA A 63 3.60 1.12 1.52
C ALA A 63 4.79 0.38 2.14
N LEU A 64 5.91 0.23 1.42
CA LEU A 64 7.13 -0.38 1.95
C LEU A 64 7.81 0.51 3.01
N GLU A 65 7.74 1.82 2.87
CA GLU A 65 8.26 2.78 3.85
C GLU A 65 7.35 2.86 5.07
N TRP A 66 6.03 2.90 4.85
CA TRP A 66 5.01 2.84 5.91
C TRP A 66 5.19 1.60 6.78
N ALA A 67 5.36 0.43 6.16
CA ALA A 67 5.57 -0.83 6.87
C ALA A 67 6.88 -0.86 7.66
N ASP A 68 7.95 -0.24 7.15
CA ASP A 68 9.21 -0.06 7.88
C ASP A 68 9.00 0.78 9.13
N GLY A 69 8.29 1.91 8.99
CA GLY A 69 7.91 2.79 10.10
C GLY A 69 7.12 2.05 11.19
N CYS A 70 6.07 1.33 10.81
CA CYS A 70 5.29 0.53 11.77
C CYS A 70 6.17 -0.45 12.56
N VAL A 71 7.10 -1.16 11.89
CA VAL A 71 8.01 -2.09 12.57
C VAL A 71 8.97 -1.36 13.52
N GLN A 72 9.45 -0.16 13.14
CA GLN A 72 10.31 0.66 14.00
C GLN A 72 9.58 1.17 15.25
N ASP A 73 8.31 1.53 15.11
CA ASP A 73 7.43 1.99 16.20
C ASP A 73 6.83 0.82 17.03
N GLY A 74 7.10 -0.43 16.63
CA GLY A 74 6.55 -1.63 17.30
C GLY A 74 5.07 -1.87 17.01
N GLU A 75 4.53 -1.22 15.98
CA GLU A 75 3.20 -1.43 15.46
C GLU A 75 3.14 -2.64 14.53
N SER A 76 1.96 -3.24 14.42
CA SER A 76 1.75 -4.40 13.55
C SER A 76 1.21 -3.97 12.20
N ILE A 77 1.71 -4.60 11.14
CA ILE A 77 1.25 -4.35 9.77
C ILE A 77 -0.07 -5.10 9.56
N PRO A 78 -1.20 -4.43 9.24
CA PRO A 78 -2.47 -5.09 9.02
C PRO A 78 -2.37 -5.98 7.78
N SER A 79 -3.03 -7.13 7.79
CA SER A 79 -3.07 -8.00 6.61
C SER A 79 -3.94 -7.41 5.51
N PRO A 80 -3.70 -7.79 4.24
CA PRO A 80 -4.57 -7.37 3.16
C PRO A 80 -6.00 -7.81 3.47
N THR A 81 -6.94 -6.86 3.41
CA THR A 81 -8.35 -7.22 3.52
C THR A 81 -8.66 -8.09 2.32
N SER A 82 -8.98 -9.36 2.56
CA SER A 82 -9.50 -10.26 1.54
C SER A 82 -10.84 -9.71 1.06
N ALA A 83 -10.84 -8.78 0.12
CA ALA A 83 -11.95 -8.62 -0.79
C ALA A 83 -11.94 -9.85 -1.72
N ASN A 84 -12.43 -10.96 -1.16
CA ASN A 84 -12.98 -12.11 -1.86
C ASN A 84 -12.00 -12.98 -2.69
N LEU A 85 -11.16 -13.79 -2.03
CA LEU A 85 -10.74 -15.10 -2.58
C LEU A 85 -11.85 -16.14 -2.32
N GLU A 86 -13.08 -15.84 -2.73
CA GLU A 86 -14.17 -16.81 -2.84
C GLU A 86 -14.78 -16.69 -4.25
N ALA A 87 -14.10 -17.28 -5.24
CA ALA A 87 -14.54 -17.70 -6.58
C ALA A 87 -13.30 -17.76 -7.48
N ALA A 88 -12.87 -18.88 -8.07
CA ALA A 88 -13.66 -19.94 -8.67
C ALA A 88 -13.05 -21.31 -8.39
N GLU A 89 -13.94 -22.27 -8.14
CA GLU A 89 -13.70 -23.72 -8.23
C GLU A 89 -13.29 -24.16 -9.64
#